data_AF-A0A7W3VNA9-F1
#
_entry.id   AF-A0A7W3VNA9-F1
#
_cell.length_a   1.000
_cell.length_b   1.000
_cell.length_c   1.000
_cell.angle_alpha   90.00
_cell.angle_beta   90.00
_cell.angle_gamma   90.00
#
_symmetry.space_group_name_H-M   'P 1'
#
loop_
_entity.id
_entity.type
_entity.pdbx_description
1 polymer ?
#
loop_
_entity_poly.entity_id
_entity_poly.type
_entity_poly.pdbx_seq_one_letter_code
_entity_poly.pdbx_strand_id
1 'polypeptide(L)'
;MCCFNIKNTPDLAYTNEIKNSVTKVVPLGAVDGGIQGGPLRIPNTTGSTVLEEITINVVSESGKTGLRPVGLFLESVNDVMTNPSVLRGKSYGFVRNALGDSQNWINDVMRKSTRAEGWMLREVNLRGTDFTGRMIQYHPGTPRHFDGAPYWKVSSGNGTFRIPLNF
;
A
#
# COMPACT_ATOMS: atom_id res chain seq x y z
N MET A 1 -22.61 24.88 -45.73
CA MET A 1 -22.80 23.96 -44.59
C MET A 1 -21.85 24.43 -43.49
N CYS A 2 -22.40 24.88 -42.36
CA CYS A 2 -21.74 25.79 -41.43
C CYS A 2 -20.65 25.15 -40.55
N CYS A 3 -19.65 25.95 -40.23
CA CYS A 3 -18.57 25.73 -39.27
C CYS A 3 -19.09 25.75 -37.82
N PHE A 4 -18.45 25.02 -36.90
CA PHE A 4 -18.17 25.53 -35.55
C PHE A 4 -16.97 24.81 -34.93
N ASN A 5 -16.06 25.62 -34.40
CA ASN A 5 -14.80 25.27 -33.77
C ASN A 5 -14.90 25.77 -32.33
N ILE A 6 -14.78 24.91 -31.31
CA ILE A 6 -14.61 25.34 -29.91
C ILE A 6 -13.60 24.41 -29.24
N LYS A 7 -12.43 24.96 -28.94
CA LYS A 7 -11.48 24.45 -27.94
C LYS A 7 -12.15 24.51 -26.57
N ASN A 8 -12.06 23.44 -25.77
CA ASN A 8 -11.98 23.52 -24.31
C ASN A 8 -11.64 22.15 -23.71
N THR A 9 -10.38 22.03 -23.28
CA THR A 9 -9.93 21.10 -22.24
C THR A 9 -10.37 21.62 -20.87
N PRO A 10 -10.74 20.73 -19.94
CA PRO A 10 -10.24 20.89 -18.58
C PRO A 10 -9.26 19.77 -18.21
N ASP A 11 -8.09 20.25 -17.85
CA ASP A 11 -7.02 19.64 -17.09
C ASP A 11 -7.56 19.00 -15.80
N LEU A 12 -7.28 17.71 -15.58
CA LEU A 12 -7.42 17.06 -14.28
C LEU A 12 -6.21 16.16 -14.05
N ALA A 13 -5.06 16.80 -13.85
CA ALA A 13 -3.95 16.23 -13.13
C ALA A 13 -4.37 15.93 -11.68
N TYR A 14 -4.56 14.64 -11.36
CA TYR A 14 -4.70 14.19 -9.98
C TYR A 14 -3.30 13.90 -9.42
N THR A 15 -2.63 14.94 -8.90
CA THR A 15 -1.35 14.81 -8.20
C THR A 15 -1.61 14.53 -6.72
N ASN A 16 -1.49 13.27 -6.31
CA ASN A 16 -1.33 12.92 -4.89
C ASN A 16 0.14 13.08 -4.49
N GLU A 17 0.58 14.31 -4.22
CA GLU A 17 1.83 14.55 -3.47
C GLU A 17 1.52 14.59 -1.98
N ILE A 18 1.63 13.44 -1.29
CA ILE A 18 1.82 13.46 0.16
C ILE A 18 3.33 13.63 0.38
N LYS A 19 3.74 14.89 0.59
CA LYS A 19 5.09 15.23 1.05
C LYS A 19 5.25 14.77 2.49
N ASN A 20 5.78 13.57 2.69
CA ASN A 20 6.33 13.16 3.98
C ASN A 20 7.60 13.98 4.25
N SER A 21 7.43 15.18 4.79
CA SER A 21 8.52 15.95 5.38
C SER A 21 8.97 15.24 6.66
N VAL A 22 9.97 14.39 6.52
CA VAL A 22 10.72 13.80 7.64
C VAL A 22 11.50 14.93 8.31
N THR A 23 10.94 15.53 9.35
CA THR A 23 11.71 16.37 10.27
C THR A 23 12.60 15.45 11.09
N LYS A 24 13.89 15.50 10.76
CA LYS A 24 15.05 14.99 11.49
C LYS A 24 14.79 14.90 13.00
N VAL A 25 14.65 13.67 13.50
CA VAL A 25 14.58 13.40 14.95
C VAL A 25 15.95 13.72 15.53
N VAL A 26 16.04 14.81 16.28
CA VAL A 26 17.18 15.07 17.16
C VAL A 26 16.94 14.25 18.42
N PRO A 27 17.83 13.32 18.80
CA PRO A 27 17.65 12.60 20.06
C PRO A 27 17.88 13.57 21.21
N LEU A 28 16.81 13.92 21.93
CA LEU A 28 16.94 14.55 23.24
C LEU A 28 17.36 13.46 24.22
N GLY A 29 18.51 13.68 24.84
CA GLY A 29 19.13 12.76 25.79
C GLY A 29 18.20 12.37 26.92
N ALA A 30 18.44 11.18 27.46
CA ALA A 30 17.81 10.68 28.67
C ALA A 30 18.01 11.69 29.81
N VAL A 31 16.92 12.27 30.29
CA VAL A 31 16.85 12.94 31.59
C VAL A 31 15.86 12.17 32.44
N ASP A 32 16.43 11.42 33.38
CA ASP A 32 15.76 10.82 34.52
C ASP A 32 15.27 11.98 35.41
N GLY A 33 13.95 12.11 35.58
CA GLY A 33 13.37 13.20 36.38
C GLY A 33 11.92 13.50 36.01
N GLY A 34 11.03 13.35 37.00
CA GLY A 34 9.57 13.44 36.86
C GLY A 34 9.04 14.68 36.14
N ILE A 35 8.02 14.46 35.32
CA ILE A 35 7.23 15.50 34.65
C ILE A 35 6.39 16.23 35.72
N GLN A 36 6.88 17.34 36.26
CA GLN A 36 5.99 18.41 36.71
C GLN A 36 5.69 19.28 35.49
N GLY A 37 4.43 19.26 35.06
CA GLY A 37 3.94 20.00 33.91
C GLY A 37 4.08 21.49 34.10
N GLY A 38 4.78 22.14 33.17
CA GLY A 38 4.76 23.58 32.97
C GLY A 38 4.70 23.87 31.46
N PRO A 39 3.89 24.83 31.00
CA PRO A 39 3.74 25.10 29.57
C PRO A 39 5.00 25.76 28.98
N LEU A 40 5.40 25.27 27.79
CA LEU A 40 6.45 25.87 26.97
C LEU A 40 5.99 27.25 26.46
N ARG A 41 6.83 28.27 26.66
CA ARG A 41 6.55 29.67 26.35
C ARG A 41 7.06 30.03 24.95
N ILE A 42 6.15 30.30 24.00
CA ILE A 42 6.48 30.89 22.69
C ILE A 42 6.09 32.37 22.72
N PRO A 43 6.94 33.32 22.28
CA PRO A 43 6.57 34.73 22.26
C PRO A 43 5.56 35.01 21.13
N ASN A 44 4.34 35.42 21.50
CA ASN A 44 3.34 35.95 20.59
C ASN A 44 3.41 37.49 20.59
N THR A 45 3.56 38.09 19.41
CA THR A 45 3.49 39.52 19.19
C THR A 45 2.04 39.92 18.94
N THR A 46 1.64 41.03 19.56
CA THR A 46 0.38 41.78 19.38
C THR A 46 -0.70 41.43 20.40
N GLY A 47 -1.01 42.42 21.24
CA GLY A 47 -1.81 42.29 22.44
C GLY A 47 -3.30 42.06 22.22
N SER A 48 -3.88 41.21 23.05
CA SER A 48 -5.18 41.38 23.70
C SER A 48 -5.34 40.24 24.73
N THR A 49 -5.74 40.60 25.94
CA THR A 49 -5.83 39.73 27.12
C THR A 49 -7.08 38.86 27.07
N VAL A 50 -6.91 37.57 26.78
CA VAL A 50 -7.79 36.48 27.21
C VAL A 50 -6.95 35.20 27.33
N LEU A 51 -6.78 34.72 28.57
CA LEU A 51 -6.13 33.46 28.86
C LEU A 51 -7.15 32.34 28.65
N GLU A 52 -7.30 31.85 27.43
CA GLU A 52 -7.88 30.53 27.21
C GLU A 52 -6.74 29.52 27.20
N GLU A 53 -6.68 28.68 28.24
CA GLU A 53 -5.82 27.50 28.27
C GLU A 53 -6.30 26.53 27.18
N ILE A 54 -5.67 26.60 25.99
CA ILE A 54 -5.88 25.58 24.95
C ILE A 54 -5.19 24.31 25.43
N THR A 55 -5.95 23.46 26.12
CA THR A 55 -5.52 22.12 26.50
C THR A 55 -5.46 21.26 25.25
N ILE A 56 -4.25 21.01 24.74
CA ILE A 56 -4.04 20.05 23.66
C ILE A 56 -4.11 18.66 24.28
N ASN A 57 -5.29 18.04 24.22
CA ASN A 57 -5.43 16.62 24.48
C ASN A 57 -4.76 15.87 23.32
N VAL A 58 -3.45 15.62 23.43
CA VAL A 58 -2.78 14.63 22.60
C VAL A 58 -3.25 13.27 23.09
N VAL A 59 -4.43 12.86 22.62
CA VAL A 59 -4.89 11.48 22.77
C VAL A 59 -3.96 10.66 21.88
N SER A 60 -3.00 9.98 22.49
CA SER A 60 -2.36 8.87 21.80
C SER A 60 -3.46 7.85 21.53
N GLU A 61 -3.90 7.76 20.28
CA GLU A 61 -4.68 6.62 19.83
C GLU A 61 -3.76 5.40 19.96
N SER A 62 -3.76 4.81 21.15
CA SER A 62 -3.42 3.43 21.38
C SER A 62 -4.28 2.63 20.41
N GLY A 63 -3.68 2.28 19.27
CA GLY A 63 -4.33 1.56 18.18
C GLY A 63 -4.94 0.28 18.73
N LYS A 64 -6.26 0.30 18.92
CA LYS A 64 -7.03 -0.91 19.14
C LYS A 64 -6.97 -1.67 17.83
N THR A 65 -6.11 -2.68 17.77
CA THR A 65 -6.08 -3.67 16.69
C THR A 65 -7.41 -4.42 16.73
N GLY A 66 -8.44 -3.85 16.13
CA GLY A 66 -9.72 -4.51 15.93
C GLY A 66 -9.51 -5.71 15.03
N LEU A 67 -10.18 -6.82 15.35
CA LEU A 67 -10.24 -7.98 14.45
C LEU A 67 -10.93 -7.54 13.15
N ARG A 68 -10.14 -7.35 12.09
CA ARG A 68 -10.66 -7.04 10.76
C ARG A 68 -10.97 -8.33 9.99
N PRO A 69 -12.02 -8.34 9.15
CA PRO A 69 -12.28 -9.46 8.25
C PRO A 69 -11.19 -9.55 7.16
N VAL A 70 -10.52 -10.70 7.09
CA VAL A 70 -9.48 -10.99 6.08
C VAL A 70 -10.13 -11.39 4.75
N GLY A 71 -9.61 -10.88 3.64
CA GLY A 71 -10.05 -11.27 2.29
C GLY A 71 -11.24 -10.48 1.74
N LEU A 72 -11.62 -9.35 2.36
CA LEU A 72 -12.55 -8.38 1.78
C LEU A 72 -11.83 -7.24 1.04
N PHE A 73 -10.70 -6.81 1.59
CA PHE A 73 -9.88 -5.72 1.06
C PHE A 73 -8.46 -6.18 0.80
N LEU A 74 -7.79 -5.56 -0.19
CA LEU A 74 -6.39 -5.84 -0.47
C LEU A 74 -5.49 -4.99 0.43
N GLU A 75 -5.16 -5.52 1.60
CA GLU A 75 -4.27 -4.86 2.57
C GLU A 75 -3.05 -5.71 2.91
N SER A 76 -3.12 -7.01 2.70
CA SER A 76 -2.03 -7.94 2.99
C SER A 76 -2.04 -9.14 2.05
N VAL A 77 -0.93 -9.89 2.05
CA VAL A 77 -0.86 -11.16 1.30
C VAL A 77 -1.84 -12.20 1.86
N ASN A 78 -2.15 -12.16 3.16
CA ASN A 78 -3.11 -13.08 3.76
C ASN A 78 -4.52 -12.87 3.17
N ASP A 79 -4.91 -11.62 2.90
CA ASP A 79 -6.20 -11.33 2.26
C ASP A 79 -6.30 -12.00 0.88
N VAL A 80 -5.23 -11.94 0.09
CA VAL A 80 -5.15 -12.59 -1.23
C VAL A 80 -5.18 -14.11 -1.11
N MET A 81 -4.46 -14.66 -0.14
CA MET A 81 -4.32 -16.11 0.03
C MET A 81 -5.61 -16.74 0.55
N THR A 82 -6.36 -16.01 1.39
CA THR A 82 -7.69 -16.40 1.87
C THR A 82 -8.75 -16.23 0.79
N ASN A 83 -8.73 -15.10 0.06
CA ASN A 83 -9.68 -14.82 -1.00
C ASN A 83 -8.98 -14.22 -2.24
N PRO A 84 -8.56 -15.02 -3.23
CA PRO A 84 -7.87 -14.52 -4.42
C PRO A 84 -8.70 -13.55 -5.26
N SER A 85 -10.03 -13.53 -5.10
CA SER A 85 -10.90 -12.64 -5.87
C SER A 85 -10.73 -11.15 -5.53
N VAL A 86 -10.09 -10.81 -4.41
CA VAL A 86 -9.75 -9.40 -4.07
C VAL A 86 -8.80 -8.75 -5.08
N LEU A 87 -8.08 -9.56 -5.88
CA LEU A 87 -7.19 -9.09 -6.95
C LEU A 87 -7.92 -8.70 -8.24
N ARG A 88 -9.21 -9.00 -8.34
CA ARG A 88 -10.03 -8.73 -9.51
C ARG A 88 -9.99 -7.25 -9.88
N GLY A 89 -9.64 -6.96 -11.14
CA GLY A 89 -9.52 -5.59 -11.65
C GLY A 89 -8.39 -4.75 -11.01
N LYS A 90 -7.55 -5.32 -10.13
CA LYS A 90 -6.44 -4.59 -9.52
C LYS A 90 -5.25 -4.54 -10.47
N SER A 91 -4.71 -3.35 -10.69
CA SER A 91 -3.56 -3.15 -11.55
C SER A 91 -2.27 -3.69 -10.93
N TYR A 92 -1.30 -4.04 -11.78
CA TYR A 92 0.04 -4.46 -11.36
C TYR A 92 0.67 -3.49 -10.34
N GLY A 93 0.69 -2.18 -10.66
CA GLY A 93 1.29 -1.17 -9.81
C GLY A 93 0.63 -1.08 -8.44
N PHE A 94 -0.70 -1.13 -8.38
CA PHE A 94 -1.44 -1.11 -7.11
C PHE A 94 -1.08 -2.30 -6.22
N VAL A 95 -1.15 -3.52 -6.76
CA VAL A 95 -0.88 -4.74 -5.99
C VAL A 95 0.59 -4.82 -5.57
N ARG A 96 1.51 -4.45 -6.47
CA ARG A 96 2.95 -4.45 -6.15
C ARG A 96 3.27 -3.45 -5.04
N ASN A 97 2.70 -2.25 -5.08
CA ASN A 97 2.91 -1.26 -4.01
C ASN A 97 2.28 -1.70 -2.69
N ALA A 98 1.11 -2.35 -2.73
CA ALA A 98 0.44 -2.81 -1.52
C ALA A 98 1.14 -4.01 -0.85
N LEU A 99 1.71 -4.92 -1.64
CA LEU A 99 2.20 -6.21 -1.14
C LEU A 99 3.72 -6.40 -1.24
N GLY A 100 4.41 -5.57 -2.01
CA GLY A 100 5.80 -5.79 -2.41
C GLY A 100 6.77 -5.91 -1.24
N ASP A 101 6.49 -5.26 -0.12
CA ASP A 101 7.33 -5.23 1.07
C ASP A 101 6.83 -6.19 2.17
N SER A 102 6.02 -7.19 1.80
CA SER A 102 5.48 -8.16 2.76
C SER A 102 6.58 -9.02 3.37
N GLN A 103 6.56 -9.15 4.70
CA GLN A 103 7.55 -9.93 5.43
C GLN A 103 7.52 -11.42 5.05
N ASN A 104 8.71 -12.00 4.82
CA ASN A 104 8.91 -13.38 4.32
C ASN A 104 8.39 -13.61 2.89
N TRP A 105 8.24 -12.53 2.10
CA TRP A 105 7.95 -12.63 0.67
C TRP A 105 9.05 -11.95 -0.14
N ILE A 106 9.43 -12.57 -1.25
CA ILE A 106 10.50 -12.10 -2.14
C ILE A 106 9.89 -11.70 -3.49
N ASN A 107 10.26 -10.51 -3.96
CA ASN A 107 9.99 -10.05 -5.32
C ASN A 107 10.91 -10.79 -6.31
N ASP A 108 10.33 -11.33 -7.37
CA ASP A 108 11.04 -12.07 -8.42
C ASP A 108 10.37 -11.83 -9.79
N VAL A 109 10.97 -12.37 -10.84
CA VAL A 109 10.55 -12.22 -12.24
C VAL A 109 10.22 -13.56 -12.88
N MET A 110 9.29 -13.59 -13.83
CA MET A 110 8.91 -14.83 -14.54
C MET A 110 10.02 -15.38 -15.44
N ARG A 111 10.87 -16.28 -14.92
CA ARG A 111 12.02 -16.84 -15.66
C ARG A 111 11.66 -17.94 -16.68
N LYS A 112 10.48 -18.57 -16.56
CA LYS A 112 10.06 -19.71 -17.39
C LYS A 112 9.09 -19.34 -18.52
N SER A 113 9.04 -18.06 -18.88
CA SER A 113 8.18 -17.56 -19.95
C SER A 113 9.03 -17.10 -21.12
N THR A 114 8.70 -17.57 -22.32
CA THR A 114 9.34 -17.12 -23.57
C THR A 114 8.53 -16.04 -24.29
N ARG A 115 7.34 -15.70 -23.78
CA ARG A 115 6.36 -14.84 -24.48
C ARG A 115 5.95 -13.59 -23.71
N ALA A 116 6.37 -13.49 -22.45
CA ALA A 116 5.86 -12.48 -21.53
C ALA A 116 6.80 -12.35 -20.32
N GLU A 117 7.11 -11.12 -19.94
CA GLU A 117 7.81 -10.82 -18.69
C GLU A 117 6.79 -10.36 -17.65
N GLY A 118 6.81 -10.97 -16.48
CA GLY A 118 5.90 -10.61 -15.39
C GLY A 118 6.56 -10.69 -14.04
N TRP A 119 5.80 -10.28 -13.04
CA TRP A 119 6.27 -10.13 -11.67
C TRP A 119 5.74 -11.26 -10.80
N MET A 120 6.54 -11.66 -9.81
CA MET A 120 6.15 -12.65 -8.81
C MET A 120 6.50 -12.15 -7.41
N LEU A 121 5.65 -12.50 -6.46
CA LEU A 121 5.88 -12.40 -5.03
C LEU A 121 5.81 -13.83 -4.47
N ARG A 122 6.92 -14.31 -3.90
CA ARG A 122 7.07 -15.71 -3.45
C ARG A 122 7.34 -15.77 -1.96
N GLU A 123 6.59 -16.61 -1.26
CA GLU A 123 6.82 -16.82 0.17
C GLU A 123 8.06 -17.69 0.38
N VAL A 124 8.89 -17.29 1.33
CA VAL A 124 9.97 -18.11 1.88
C VAL A 124 9.60 -18.60 3.28
N ASN A 125 10.17 -19.72 3.68
CA ASN A 125 10.03 -20.22 5.05
C ASN A 125 10.57 -19.21 6.08
N LEU A 126 10.31 -19.44 7.37
CA LEU A 126 10.75 -18.56 8.45
C LEU A 126 12.28 -18.36 8.52
N ARG A 127 13.05 -19.28 7.92
CA ARG A 127 14.52 -19.21 7.84
C ARG A 127 15.02 -18.41 6.64
N GLY A 128 14.13 -18.05 5.70
CA GLY A 128 14.46 -17.36 4.46
C GLY A 128 15.19 -18.22 3.43
N THR A 129 15.27 -19.54 3.61
CA THR A 129 16.12 -20.42 2.77
C THR A 129 15.38 -21.06 1.61
N ASP A 130 14.12 -21.41 1.81
CA ASP A 130 13.36 -22.23 0.85
C ASP A 130 12.01 -21.58 0.54
N PHE A 131 11.59 -21.67 -0.72
CA PHE A 131 10.25 -21.24 -1.12
C PHE A 131 9.20 -22.25 -0.66
N THR A 132 8.09 -21.75 -0.11
CA THR A 132 6.99 -22.61 0.38
C THR A 132 6.09 -23.14 -0.74
N GLY A 133 6.21 -22.58 -1.95
CA GLY A 133 5.31 -22.82 -3.08
C GLY A 133 4.10 -21.88 -3.13
N ARG A 134 3.89 -21.07 -2.08
CA ARG A 134 2.92 -19.96 -2.11
C ARG A 134 3.46 -18.79 -2.93
N MET A 135 2.61 -18.24 -3.78
CA MET A 135 3.02 -17.24 -4.78
C MET A 135 1.85 -16.39 -5.24
N ILE A 136 2.10 -15.10 -5.48
CA ILE A 136 1.26 -14.21 -6.28
C ILE A 136 2.06 -13.83 -7.52
N GLN A 137 1.49 -13.98 -8.70
CA GLN A 137 2.16 -13.72 -9.97
C GLN A 137 1.28 -12.81 -10.83
N TYR A 138 1.83 -11.68 -11.25
CA TYR A 138 1.28 -10.91 -12.35
C TYR A 138 1.74 -11.53 -13.68
N HIS A 139 0.81 -11.75 -14.59
CA HIS A 139 1.11 -12.20 -15.94
C HIS A 139 0.58 -11.15 -16.93
N PRO A 140 1.41 -10.58 -17.83
CA PRO A 140 0.97 -9.53 -18.76
C PRO A 140 0.02 -10.06 -19.84
N GLY A 141 0.05 -11.37 -20.10
CA GLY A 141 -0.93 -12.08 -20.92
C GLY A 141 -0.27 -13.14 -21.78
N THR A 142 -1.02 -14.17 -22.16
CA THR A 142 -0.67 -15.06 -23.28
C THR A 142 -1.94 -15.45 -24.02
N PRO A 143 -1.88 -15.76 -25.33
CA PRO A 143 -3.06 -16.14 -26.10
C PRO A 143 -3.87 -17.32 -25.52
N ARG A 144 -3.27 -18.14 -24.64
CA ARG A 144 -3.94 -19.30 -24.02
C ARG A 144 -4.94 -18.91 -22.92
N HIS A 145 -4.81 -17.74 -22.33
CA HIS A 145 -5.59 -17.35 -21.15
C HIS A 145 -6.22 -15.99 -21.36
N PHE A 146 -7.54 -15.91 -21.12
CA PHE A 146 -8.31 -14.67 -21.13
C PHE A 146 -8.09 -13.83 -22.39
N ASP A 147 -8.05 -14.47 -23.57
CA ASP A 147 -7.85 -13.82 -24.87
C ASP A 147 -6.57 -12.97 -24.95
N GLY A 148 -5.53 -13.35 -24.21
CA GLY A 148 -4.28 -12.60 -24.16
C GLY A 148 -4.27 -11.45 -23.15
N ALA A 149 -5.36 -11.22 -22.42
CA ALA A 149 -5.41 -10.18 -21.41
C ALA A 149 -4.50 -10.48 -20.20
N PRO A 150 -4.03 -9.43 -19.49
CA PRO A 150 -3.34 -9.59 -18.23
C PRO A 150 -4.19 -10.29 -17.17
N TYR A 151 -3.54 -11.04 -16.29
CA TYR A 151 -4.20 -11.71 -15.18
C TYR A 151 -3.27 -11.92 -13.98
N TRP A 152 -3.88 -12.11 -12.82
CA TRP A 152 -3.21 -12.59 -11.61
C TRP A 152 -3.26 -14.11 -11.54
N LYS A 153 -2.17 -14.72 -11.09
CA LYS A 153 -2.12 -16.12 -10.68
C LYS A 153 -1.74 -16.20 -9.21
N VAL A 154 -2.54 -16.91 -8.42
CA VAL A 154 -2.28 -17.16 -7.00
C VAL A 154 -2.05 -18.65 -6.82
N SER A 155 -0.96 -19.02 -6.15
CA SER A 155 -0.62 -20.40 -5.77
C SER A 155 -0.65 -20.51 -4.25
N SER A 156 -1.33 -21.52 -3.72
CA SER A 156 -1.30 -21.88 -2.30
C SER A 156 -0.25 -22.96 -1.98
N GLY A 157 0.53 -23.39 -2.96
CA GLY A 157 1.40 -24.58 -2.88
C GLY A 157 0.67 -25.87 -3.26
N ASN A 158 -0.64 -25.95 -2.98
CA ASN A 158 -1.47 -27.13 -3.28
C ASN A 158 -2.40 -26.95 -4.48
N GLY A 159 -2.54 -25.72 -4.99
CA GLY A 159 -3.43 -25.39 -6.10
C GLY A 159 -3.16 -23.99 -6.64
N THR A 160 -3.76 -23.68 -7.79
CA THR A 160 -3.61 -22.36 -8.42
C THR A 160 -4.92 -21.78 -8.89
N PHE A 161 -5.12 -20.50 -8.65
CA PHE A 161 -6.25 -19.70 -9.13
C PHE A 161 -5.75 -18.65 -10.12
N ARG A 162 -6.54 -18.35 -11.15
CA ARG A 162 -6.26 -17.30 -12.13
C ARG A 162 -7.39 -16.29 -12.14
N ILE A 163 -7.08 -15.01 -12.07
CA ILE A 163 -8.04 -13.91 -11.92
C ILE A 163 -7.76 -12.88 -13.02
N PRO A 164 -8.69 -12.65 -13.97
CA PRO A 164 -8.48 -11.67 -15.04
C PRO A 164 -8.48 -10.24 -14.50
N LEU A 165 -7.75 -9.34 -15.19
CA LEU A 165 -7.78 -7.90 -14.91
C LEU A 165 -8.94 -7.17 -15.59
N ASN A 166 -9.45 -7.68 -16.71
CA ASN A 166 -10.51 -7.01 -17.48
C ASN A 166 -11.90 -7.40 -16.95
N PHE A 167 -12.78 -6.41 -16.81
CA PHE A 167 -14.22 -6.52 -16.55
C PHE A 167 -14.98 -5.66 -17.55
#